data_AF-A0A2V7MVJ5-F1
#
_entry.id   AF-A0A2V7MVJ5-F1
#
_cell.length_a   1.000
_cell.length_b   1.000
_cell.length_c   1.000
_cell.angle_alpha   90.00
_cell.angle_beta   90.00
_cell.angle_gamma   90.00
#
_symmetry.space_group_name_H-M   'P 1'
#
loop_
_entity.id
_entity.type
_entity.pdbx_description
1 polymer ?
#
loop_
_entity_poly.entity_id
_entity_poly.type
_entity_poly.pdbx_seq_one_letter_code
_entity_poly.pdbx_strand_id
1 'polypeptide(L)'
;MNRAAIVGVLATLTLAACVDHPAVPTGPSAGRPSASRVGAPAPSPLVSVPLQGQTLELWPFTGFGFGQPSDPVNLIWTGHANARMLRAALLSLDGDRTGFGFPNVFPFNCTWHDEPEVQPEVAYTTANGWVGSPIMLECGTYDQARFHLRFFEVGGVTVGGAPFEVLIPGTLDHQTISWKLAEQFVTVDFLRSGLLDPATPPFTTDPINPAAFGTIPAVIYNGIPIGLRQSIGGPLGEVTDAVPITSSGHATVLTLRGDVAAAPLTAHRRWVQQFDQVIPQPFCAPGPNAFLYVVGPVTLEQDVEFTSAGHYVSQFRAAGRLNVTPVDPTTGQPSGATYGAVVLETHRGMLTDAGTSTAFFTRRITLPPSAPSHGTFEFAFAVDPGGITRATASVRCGS
;
A
#
# COMPACT_ATOMS: atom_id res chain seq x y z
N MET A 1 -43.22 4.25 6.65
CA MET A 1 -43.74 3.52 7.83
C MET A 1 -42.58 2.75 8.46
N ASN A 2 -42.54 2.61 9.79
CA ASN A 2 -41.73 1.72 10.66
C ASN A 2 -40.23 1.48 10.30
N ARG A 3 -39.21 1.70 11.16
CA ARG A 3 -38.92 1.09 12.50
C ARG A 3 -38.86 -0.45 12.45
N ALA A 4 -37.99 -1.18 13.15
CA ALA A 4 -36.88 -0.90 14.11
C ALA A 4 -36.18 -2.25 14.44
N ALA A 5 -35.05 -2.40 15.14
CA ALA A 5 -33.86 -1.58 15.48
C ALA A 5 -32.96 -2.41 16.44
N ILE A 6 -31.66 -2.09 16.59
CA ILE A 6 -30.73 -2.48 17.71
C ILE A 6 -29.46 -1.60 17.56
N VAL A 7 -28.79 -0.96 18.54
CA VAL A 7 -28.88 -0.81 20.01
C VAL A 7 -27.96 -1.73 20.87
N GLY A 8 -26.78 -1.22 21.26
CA GLY A 8 -25.87 -1.74 22.29
C GLY A 8 -24.42 -1.26 22.08
N VAL A 9 -23.59 -0.91 23.08
CA VAL A 9 -23.78 -0.87 24.56
C VAL A 9 -23.08 0.39 25.12
N LEU A 10 -23.59 0.93 26.23
CA LEU A 10 -23.07 2.11 26.94
C LEU A 10 -22.20 1.72 28.15
N ALA A 11 -21.14 2.46 28.45
CA ALA A 11 -20.40 2.37 29.72
C ALA A 11 -20.00 3.77 30.22
N THR A 12 -20.51 4.17 31.38
CA THR A 12 -20.26 5.46 32.03
C THR A 12 -19.51 5.27 33.35
N LEU A 13 -18.56 6.15 33.64
CA LEU A 13 -18.02 6.37 34.99
C LEU A 13 -17.76 7.87 35.22
N THR A 14 -17.74 8.29 36.49
CA THR A 14 -18.21 9.63 36.90
C THR A 14 -17.13 10.60 37.41
N LEU A 15 -17.50 11.89 37.40
CA LEU A 15 -16.71 13.04 37.84
C LEU A 15 -16.35 13.05 39.35
N ALA A 16 -15.22 13.69 39.64
CA ALA A 16 -14.94 14.48 40.85
C ALA A 16 -14.04 15.66 40.45
N ALA A 17 -14.02 16.78 41.20
CA ALA A 17 -13.55 18.06 40.67
C ALA A 17 -12.85 18.98 41.70
N CYS A 18 -12.06 19.95 41.19
CA CYS A 18 -11.71 21.26 41.80
C CYS A 18 -10.88 21.27 43.11
N VAL A 19 -9.97 22.22 43.40
CA VAL A 19 -9.12 23.20 42.66
C VAL A 19 -7.72 23.15 43.38
N ASP A 20 -6.58 23.71 42.99
CA ASP A 20 -6.17 25.11 42.69
C ASP A 20 -4.70 25.13 42.20
N HIS A 21 -4.24 26.24 41.60
CA HIS A 21 -2.82 26.49 41.28
C HIS A 21 -2.16 27.38 42.35
N PRO A 22 -0.87 27.14 42.70
CA PRO A 22 0.19 27.97 42.08
C PRO A 22 1.58 27.32 41.92
N ALA A 23 2.42 28.03 41.14
CA ALA A 23 3.89 27.92 41.03
C ALA A 23 4.50 26.66 40.38
N VAL A 24 5.58 26.89 39.60
CA VAL A 24 6.30 25.87 38.82
C VAL A 24 7.63 25.49 39.50
N PRO A 25 7.84 24.22 39.86
CA PRO A 25 9.16 23.65 40.13
C PRO A 25 9.71 22.93 38.88
N THR A 26 10.99 23.11 38.57
CA THR A 26 11.66 22.41 37.46
C THR A 26 11.93 20.94 37.82
N GLY A 27 10.97 20.06 37.53
CA GLY A 27 11.13 18.61 37.60
C GLY A 27 12.03 18.03 36.48
N PRO A 28 12.43 16.75 36.58
CA PRO A 28 13.26 16.10 35.58
C PRO A 28 12.57 16.03 34.22
N SER A 29 13.36 16.10 33.15
CA SER A 29 12.89 15.98 31.77
C SER A 29 12.02 14.73 31.61
N ALA A 30 10.73 14.92 31.31
CA ALA A 30 9.82 13.83 31.00
C ALA A 30 10.34 13.13 29.74
N GLY A 31 10.93 11.95 29.92
CA GLY A 31 11.54 11.20 28.84
C GLY A 31 10.55 11.00 27.71
N ARG A 32 11.01 11.20 26.46
CA ARG A 32 10.29 10.78 25.25
C ARG A 32 9.71 9.39 25.51
N PRO A 33 8.39 9.15 25.34
CA PRO A 33 7.80 7.86 25.67
C PRO A 33 8.57 6.77 24.93
N SER A 34 9.24 5.90 25.69
CA SER A 34 10.08 4.87 25.10
C SER A 34 9.17 3.94 24.32
N ALA A 35 9.28 3.97 22.99
CA ALA A 35 8.67 2.95 22.16
C ALA A 35 9.07 1.58 22.71
N SER A 36 8.08 0.71 22.92
CA SER A 36 8.33 -0.65 23.38
C SER A 36 9.27 -1.33 22.39
N ARG A 37 10.37 -1.91 22.87
CA ARG A 37 11.26 -2.74 22.04
C ARG A 37 10.74 -4.17 21.83
N VAL A 38 9.50 -4.45 22.26
CA VAL A 38 8.78 -5.65 21.82
C VAL A 38 8.42 -5.43 20.35
N GLY A 39 9.05 -6.21 19.47
CA GLY A 39 8.73 -6.19 18.04
C GLY A 39 7.26 -6.51 17.80
N ALA A 40 6.72 -6.04 16.68
CA ALA A 40 5.37 -6.37 16.25
C ALA A 40 5.18 -7.90 16.21
N PRO A 41 4.06 -8.42 16.76
CA PRO A 41 3.84 -9.87 16.84
C PRO A 41 3.79 -10.49 15.44
N ALA A 42 3.96 -11.81 15.37
CA ALA A 42 3.65 -12.56 14.17
C ALA A 42 2.16 -12.34 13.78
N PRO A 43 1.85 -12.13 12.50
CA PRO A 43 0.47 -12.06 12.04
C PRO A 43 -0.18 -13.45 12.01
N SER A 44 -1.47 -13.51 11.74
CA SER A 44 -2.24 -14.75 11.71
C SER A 44 -3.35 -14.65 10.64
N PRO A 45 -3.70 -15.74 9.94
CA PRO A 45 -3.04 -17.06 9.97
C PRO A 45 -1.67 -17.03 9.26
N LEU A 46 -0.82 -17.99 9.57
CA LEU A 46 0.32 -18.35 8.73
C LEU A 46 -0.03 -19.60 7.91
N VAL A 47 0.59 -19.75 6.74
CA VAL A 47 0.42 -20.89 5.84
C VAL A 47 1.78 -21.48 5.47
N SER A 48 1.83 -22.80 5.29
CA SER A 48 3.05 -23.52 4.91
C SER A 48 3.02 -23.85 3.42
N VAL A 49 3.91 -23.24 2.62
CA VAL A 49 4.03 -23.49 1.18
C VAL A 49 5.17 -24.49 0.92
N PRO A 50 4.90 -25.68 0.37
CA PRO A 50 5.96 -26.60 -0.05
C PRO A 50 6.64 -26.07 -1.32
N LEU A 51 7.96 -25.90 -1.26
CA LEU A 51 8.82 -25.50 -2.38
C LEU A 51 9.90 -26.57 -2.61
N GLN A 52 10.65 -26.46 -3.72
CA GLN A 52 11.75 -27.37 -4.00
C GLN A 52 12.85 -27.24 -2.93
N GLY A 53 13.00 -28.28 -2.10
CA GLY A 53 14.04 -28.36 -1.07
C GLY A 53 13.72 -27.65 0.26
N GLN A 54 12.61 -26.92 0.39
CA GLN A 54 12.21 -26.26 1.63
C GLN A 54 10.70 -26.04 1.75
N THR A 55 10.21 -25.87 2.97
CA THR A 55 8.84 -25.38 3.23
C THR A 55 8.92 -23.93 3.71
N LEU A 56 8.23 -23.03 3.01
CA LEU A 56 8.17 -21.62 3.36
C LEU A 56 6.91 -21.34 4.18
N GLU A 57 7.08 -21.01 5.45
CA GLU A 57 5.96 -20.62 6.31
C GLU A 57 5.83 -19.09 6.37
N LEU A 58 4.70 -18.60 5.85
CA LEU A 58 4.49 -17.20 5.49
C LEU A 58 3.09 -16.70 5.89
N TRP A 59 2.96 -15.38 6.06
CA TRP A 59 1.65 -14.73 6.09
C TRP A 59 1.15 -14.61 4.64
N PRO A 60 -0.04 -15.11 4.27
CA PRO A 60 -0.50 -15.15 2.87
C PRO A 60 -0.91 -13.79 2.30
N PHE A 61 -0.54 -12.71 3.00
CA PHE A 61 -0.82 -11.32 2.63
C PHE A 61 0.43 -10.46 2.86
N THR A 62 0.48 -9.33 2.17
CA THR A 62 1.27 -8.16 2.57
C THR A 62 0.43 -7.28 3.50
N GLY A 63 1.00 -6.21 4.05
CA GLY A 63 0.25 -5.26 4.87
C GLY A 63 0.87 -3.87 4.93
N PHE A 64 0.01 -2.85 4.99
CA PHE A 64 0.41 -1.49 5.34
C PHE A 64 0.65 -1.40 6.86
N GLY A 65 1.88 -1.68 7.27
CA GLY A 65 2.21 -1.95 8.66
C GLY A 65 1.75 -3.35 9.12
N PHE A 66 1.76 -3.57 10.43
CA PHE A 66 1.79 -4.94 10.98
C PHE A 66 0.41 -5.56 11.19
N GLY A 67 0.11 -6.61 10.41
CA GLY A 67 -1.00 -7.53 10.65
C GLY A 67 -2.36 -7.11 10.08
N GLN A 68 -2.42 -6.05 9.26
CA GLN A 68 -3.60 -5.70 8.46
C GLN A 68 -3.33 -6.08 7.00
N PRO A 69 -4.03 -7.07 6.42
CA PRO A 69 -3.87 -7.47 5.02
C PRO A 69 -4.06 -6.31 4.03
N SER A 70 -3.16 -6.18 3.04
CA SER A 70 -3.23 -5.22 1.94
C SER A 70 -3.37 -5.93 0.59
N ASP A 71 -2.31 -6.60 0.11
CA ASP A 71 -2.38 -7.53 -1.02
C ASP A 71 -2.42 -8.99 -0.54
N PRO A 72 -3.06 -9.91 -1.28
CA PRO A 72 -2.71 -11.33 -1.24
C PRO A 72 -1.30 -11.55 -1.81
N VAL A 73 -0.52 -12.45 -1.20
CA VAL A 73 0.68 -12.99 -1.85
C VAL A 73 0.23 -13.87 -3.01
N ASN A 74 0.47 -13.40 -4.24
CA ASN A 74 0.10 -14.07 -5.49
C ASN A 74 1.31 -14.51 -6.34
N LEU A 75 2.53 -14.17 -5.95
CA LEU A 75 3.77 -14.53 -6.66
C LEU A 75 4.88 -14.97 -5.69
N ILE A 76 5.63 -16.01 -6.06
CA ILE A 76 6.80 -16.51 -5.32
C ILE A 76 7.92 -16.83 -6.32
N TRP A 77 9.11 -16.25 -6.15
CA TRP A 77 10.29 -16.56 -6.97
C TRP A 77 11.28 -17.42 -6.21
N THR A 78 11.78 -18.49 -6.84
CA THR A 78 12.79 -19.40 -6.27
C THR A 78 14.05 -19.47 -7.14
N GLY A 79 15.13 -20.10 -6.65
CA GLY A 79 16.40 -20.14 -7.37
C GLY A 79 17.16 -18.81 -7.28
N HIS A 80 17.49 -18.17 -8.40
CA HIS A 80 18.20 -16.89 -8.47
C HIS A 80 17.30 -15.67 -8.12
N ALA A 81 16.44 -15.82 -7.10
CA ALA A 81 15.33 -14.94 -6.77
C ALA A 81 15.72 -13.73 -5.88
N ASN A 82 16.73 -12.96 -6.26
CA ASN A 82 17.06 -11.69 -5.61
C ASN A 82 16.22 -10.54 -6.21
N ALA A 83 15.58 -9.71 -5.39
CA ALA A 83 14.65 -8.67 -5.82
C ALA A 83 15.30 -7.61 -6.74
N ARG A 84 16.61 -7.37 -6.63
CA ARG A 84 17.35 -6.47 -7.54
C ARG A 84 17.49 -7.06 -8.94
N MET A 85 17.61 -8.39 -9.05
CA MET A 85 17.64 -9.12 -10.32
C MET A 85 16.24 -9.26 -10.92
N LEU A 86 15.21 -9.50 -10.09
CA LEU A 86 13.80 -9.46 -10.52
C LEU A 86 13.44 -8.10 -11.12
N ARG A 87 13.83 -7.02 -10.44
CA ARG A 87 13.72 -5.65 -10.95
C ARG A 87 14.42 -5.46 -12.29
N ALA A 88 15.70 -5.84 -12.37
CA ALA A 88 16.47 -5.66 -13.60
C ALA A 88 15.93 -6.48 -14.78
N ALA A 89 15.33 -7.65 -14.51
CA ALA A 89 14.64 -8.45 -15.52
C ALA A 89 13.43 -7.69 -16.09
N LEU A 90 12.53 -7.22 -15.24
CA LEU A 90 11.31 -6.53 -15.66
C LEU A 90 11.59 -5.17 -16.34
N LEU A 91 12.56 -4.40 -15.84
CA LEU A 91 13.00 -3.13 -16.44
C LEU A 91 13.73 -3.30 -17.78
N SER A 92 14.11 -4.53 -18.18
CA SER A 92 14.73 -4.79 -19.49
C SER A 92 13.72 -5.12 -20.60
N LEU A 93 12.42 -5.21 -20.27
CA LEU A 93 11.36 -5.59 -21.20
C LEU A 93 10.75 -4.37 -21.93
N ASP A 94 10.54 -4.53 -23.23
CA ASP A 94 9.96 -3.53 -24.16
C ASP A 94 8.44 -3.28 -24.04
N GLY A 95 7.74 -4.07 -23.22
CA GLY A 95 6.28 -4.04 -23.05
C GLY A 95 5.44 -4.81 -24.08
N ASP A 96 6.01 -5.42 -25.13
CA ASP A 96 5.21 -6.17 -26.12
C ASP A 96 4.80 -7.57 -25.63
N ARG A 97 3.58 -7.65 -25.09
CA ARG A 97 2.95 -8.87 -24.59
C ARG A 97 1.99 -9.52 -25.60
N THR A 98 1.95 -9.07 -26.86
CA THR A 98 1.00 -9.55 -27.88
C THR A 98 1.16 -11.03 -28.20
N GLY A 99 2.39 -11.56 -28.18
CA GLY A 99 2.68 -12.99 -28.34
C GLY A 99 2.04 -13.90 -27.28
N PHE A 100 1.55 -13.32 -26.17
CA PHE A 100 0.85 -14.01 -25.08
C PHE A 100 -0.66 -13.67 -25.03
N GLY A 101 -1.19 -13.01 -26.06
CA GLY A 101 -2.62 -12.68 -26.20
C GLY A 101 -3.07 -11.40 -25.48
N PHE A 102 -2.17 -10.66 -24.85
CA PHE A 102 -2.48 -9.31 -24.33
C PHE A 102 -2.63 -8.31 -25.49
N PRO A 103 -3.57 -7.35 -25.41
CA PRO A 103 -3.78 -6.38 -26.48
C PRO A 103 -2.67 -5.31 -26.49
N ASN A 104 -2.28 -4.83 -27.67
CA ASN A 104 -1.33 -3.71 -27.80
C ASN A 104 -2.02 -2.35 -27.56
N VAL A 105 -2.52 -2.14 -26.35
CA VAL A 105 -3.14 -0.89 -25.87
C VAL A 105 -2.78 -0.68 -24.40
N PHE A 106 -2.80 0.57 -23.95
CA PHE A 106 -2.60 0.90 -22.54
C PHE A 106 -3.70 0.27 -21.66
N PRO A 107 -3.40 -0.27 -20.46
CA PRO A 107 -2.07 -0.33 -19.85
C PRO A 107 -1.22 -1.54 -20.28
N PHE A 108 -1.76 -2.49 -21.05
CA PHE A 108 -1.11 -3.79 -21.31
C PHE A 108 0.20 -3.74 -22.11
N ASN A 109 0.48 -2.63 -22.81
CA ASN A 109 1.71 -2.39 -23.57
C ASN A 109 2.74 -1.47 -22.86
N CYS A 110 2.59 -1.26 -21.54
CA CYS A 110 3.56 -0.53 -20.72
C CYS A 110 4.93 -1.23 -20.61
N THR A 111 5.98 -0.45 -20.37
CA THR A 111 7.26 -0.91 -19.81
C THR A 111 7.24 -0.78 -18.28
N TRP A 112 7.93 -1.67 -17.56
CA TRP A 112 8.10 -1.52 -16.11
C TRP A 112 9.08 -0.40 -15.77
N HIS A 113 8.80 0.34 -14.70
CA HIS A 113 9.76 1.21 -14.01
C HIS A 113 9.56 1.11 -12.50
N ASP A 114 10.47 1.71 -11.72
CA ASP A 114 10.28 1.82 -10.27
C ASP A 114 8.99 2.60 -9.95
N GLU A 115 8.24 2.13 -8.96
CA GLU A 115 7.05 2.75 -8.37
C GLU A 115 7.32 3.18 -6.93
N PRO A 116 7.88 4.38 -6.75
CA PRO A 116 8.14 4.97 -5.44
C PRO A 116 6.96 5.77 -4.87
N GLU A 117 5.83 5.86 -5.59
CA GLU A 117 4.64 6.65 -5.21
C GLU A 117 3.80 6.00 -4.09
N VAL A 118 3.76 4.66 -4.03
CA VAL A 118 2.88 3.96 -3.09
C VAL A 118 3.50 3.83 -1.70
N GLN A 119 2.61 3.77 -0.72
CA GLN A 119 2.89 3.43 0.66
C GLN A 119 3.62 2.08 0.70
N PRO A 120 4.87 2.01 1.19
CA PRO A 120 5.57 0.73 1.30
C PRO A 120 4.81 -0.21 2.22
N GLU A 121 5.00 -1.52 2.03
CA GLU A 121 4.31 -2.54 2.81
C GLU A 121 5.30 -3.47 3.49
N VAL A 122 4.76 -4.42 4.26
CA VAL A 122 5.51 -5.47 4.93
C VAL A 122 4.89 -6.85 4.66
N ALA A 123 5.74 -7.85 4.52
CA ALA A 123 5.39 -9.27 4.53
C ALA A 123 6.01 -9.94 5.76
N TYR A 124 5.60 -11.18 6.07
CA TYR A 124 6.11 -11.93 7.21
C TYR A 124 6.38 -13.40 6.86
N THR A 125 7.50 -13.93 7.36
CA THR A 125 7.80 -15.37 7.42
C THR A 125 8.38 -15.74 8.78
N THR A 126 8.25 -16.99 9.23
CA THR A 126 8.88 -17.41 10.49
C THR A 126 10.41 -17.50 10.41
N ALA A 127 10.97 -17.57 9.19
CA ALA A 127 12.42 -17.55 8.95
C ALA A 127 13.06 -16.15 9.11
N ASN A 128 12.35 -15.07 8.80
CA ASN A 128 12.90 -13.70 8.79
C ASN A 128 12.19 -12.73 9.73
N GLY A 129 11.03 -13.11 10.27
CA GLY A 129 10.10 -12.17 10.88
C GLY A 129 9.47 -11.26 9.82
N TRP A 130 9.32 -9.99 10.17
CA TRP A 130 8.80 -8.96 9.26
C TRP A 130 9.87 -8.47 8.29
N VAL A 131 9.52 -8.30 7.01
CA VAL A 131 10.36 -7.72 5.96
C VAL A 131 9.55 -6.69 5.18
N GLY A 132 10.12 -5.53 4.86
CA GLY A 132 9.45 -4.50 4.05
C GLY A 132 9.71 -4.63 2.55
N SER A 133 8.94 -3.90 1.73
CA SER A 133 9.15 -3.77 0.28
C SER A 133 9.99 -2.53 -0.08
N PRO A 134 11.33 -2.63 -0.20
CA PRO A 134 12.17 -1.51 -0.63
C PRO A 134 12.00 -1.22 -2.13
N ILE A 135 11.80 -2.27 -2.94
CA ILE A 135 11.56 -2.20 -4.38
C ILE A 135 10.09 -2.50 -4.65
N MET A 136 9.47 -1.61 -5.40
CA MET A 136 8.10 -1.65 -5.89
C MET A 136 8.14 -1.10 -7.32
N LEU A 137 7.37 -1.66 -8.26
CA LEU A 137 7.39 -1.33 -9.69
C LEU A 137 5.99 -1.09 -10.26
N GLU A 138 5.82 -0.08 -11.13
CA GLU A 138 4.59 0.14 -11.91
C GLU A 138 4.81 -0.17 -13.39
N CYS A 139 3.75 -0.66 -14.01
CA CYS A 139 3.62 -0.78 -15.45
C CYS A 139 2.23 -0.25 -15.82
N GLY A 140 2.19 0.96 -16.35
CA GLY A 140 0.99 1.77 -16.55
C GLY A 140 1.33 3.22 -16.26
N THR A 141 0.43 3.95 -15.60
CA THR A 141 0.76 5.23 -14.95
C THR A 141 -0.07 5.42 -13.69
N TYR A 142 0.54 6.02 -12.66
CA TYR A 142 -0.13 6.44 -11.42
C TYR A 142 -1.46 7.21 -11.64
N ASP A 143 -1.58 8.01 -12.71
CA ASP A 143 -2.79 8.82 -12.96
C ASP A 143 -3.95 8.07 -13.66
N GLN A 144 -3.77 6.78 -14.03
CA GLN A 144 -4.75 6.02 -14.81
C GLN A 144 -4.92 4.57 -14.29
N ALA A 145 -4.65 3.58 -15.12
CA ALA A 145 -4.70 2.15 -14.81
C ALA A 145 -3.29 1.57 -14.88
N ARG A 146 -2.96 0.63 -13.99
CA ARG A 146 -1.58 0.15 -13.84
C ARG A 146 -1.50 -1.22 -13.16
N PHE A 147 -0.45 -1.96 -13.50
CA PHE A 147 0.01 -3.11 -12.75
C PHE A 147 1.08 -2.64 -11.77
N HIS A 148 0.89 -2.91 -10.48
CA HIS A 148 1.89 -2.68 -9.44
C HIS A 148 2.46 -4.04 -9.02
N LEU A 149 3.74 -4.08 -8.65
CA LEU A 149 4.41 -5.25 -8.09
C LEU A 149 5.36 -4.85 -6.95
N ARG A 150 5.12 -5.41 -5.75
CA ARG A 150 5.99 -5.25 -4.56
C ARG A 150 6.86 -6.49 -4.37
N PHE A 151 8.15 -6.33 -4.01
CA PHE A 151 9.07 -7.44 -3.71
C PHE A 151 9.48 -7.50 -2.24
N PHE A 152 9.48 -8.71 -1.67
CA PHE A 152 9.92 -8.99 -0.29
C PHE A 152 10.91 -10.18 -0.27
N GLU A 153 12.19 -9.93 0.02
CA GLU A 153 13.21 -10.99 0.13
C GLU A 153 13.06 -11.73 1.48
N VAL A 154 12.67 -13.00 1.44
CA VAL A 154 12.35 -13.83 2.63
C VAL A 154 12.78 -15.28 2.41
N GLY A 155 13.37 -15.94 3.41
CA GLY A 155 13.60 -17.40 3.38
C GLY A 155 14.42 -17.94 2.20
N GLY A 156 15.32 -17.15 1.61
CA GLY A 156 16.04 -17.53 0.39
C GLY A 156 15.19 -17.51 -0.89
N VAL A 157 14.00 -16.92 -0.83
CA VAL A 157 13.11 -16.63 -1.96
C VAL A 157 12.82 -15.13 -2.01
N THR A 158 12.09 -14.69 -3.04
CA THR A 158 11.32 -13.45 -2.97
C THR A 158 9.83 -13.80 -3.06
N VAL A 159 8.99 -13.17 -2.25
CA VAL A 159 7.53 -13.19 -2.43
C VAL A 159 7.06 -11.84 -2.96
N GLY A 160 5.88 -11.81 -3.59
CA GLY A 160 5.28 -10.58 -4.10
C GLY A 160 3.76 -10.53 -3.96
N GLY A 161 3.29 -9.32 -3.71
CA GLY A 161 1.91 -8.90 -3.96
C GLY A 161 1.89 -8.05 -5.22
N ALA A 162 0.98 -8.37 -6.13
CA ALA A 162 0.81 -7.66 -7.40
C ALA A 162 -0.68 -7.36 -7.67
N PRO A 163 -1.14 -6.13 -7.46
CA PRO A 163 -2.46 -5.67 -7.91
C PRO A 163 -2.45 -5.14 -9.35
N PHE A 164 -3.58 -5.31 -10.03
CA PHE A 164 -3.99 -4.46 -11.16
C PHE A 164 -4.99 -3.42 -10.63
N GLU A 165 -4.68 -2.15 -10.83
CA GLU A 165 -5.31 -1.01 -10.16
C GLU A 165 -5.87 0.03 -11.15
N VAL A 166 -6.81 0.85 -10.67
CA VAL A 166 -7.19 2.14 -11.27
C VAL A 166 -7.17 3.25 -10.23
N LEU A 167 -6.74 4.46 -10.62
CA LEU A 167 -6.86 5.66 -9.79
C LEU A 167 -8.34 5.91 -9.44
N ILE A 168 -8.65 6.20 -8.18
CA ILE A 168 -9.97 6.71 -7.79
C ILE A 168 -10.02 8.21 -8.13
N PRO A 169 -10.90 8.68 -9.04
CA PRO A 169 -10.84 10.06 -9.54
C PRO A 169 -10.91 11.13 -8.45
N GLY A 170 -9.96 12.06 -8.46
CA GLY A 170 -9.84 13.16 -7.49
C GLY A 170 -9.02 12.85 -6.23
N THR A 171 -8.49 11.63 -6.09
CA THR A 171 -7.75 11.17 -4.90
C THR A 171 -6.25 10.96 -5.16
N LEU A 172 -5.52 10.40 -4.19
CA LEU A 172 -4.21 9.75 -4.35
C LEU A 172 -4.30 8.25 -4.05
N ASP A 173 -5.52 7.70 -4.08
CA ASP A 173 -5.83 6.34 -3.68
C ASP A 173 -6.21 5.50 -4.91
N HIS A 174 -5.69 4.28 -4.96
CA HIS A 174 -5.93 3.35 -6.05
C HIS A 174 -6.89 2.25 -5.61
N GLN A 175 -7.84 1.91 -6.48
CA GLN A 175 -8.71 0.76 -6.31
C GLN A 175 -8.11 -0.43 -7.06
N THR A 176 -7.68 -1.47 -6.34
CA THR A 176 -7.39 -2.77 -6.97
C THR A 176 -8.65 -3.32 -7.63
N ILE A 177 -8.53 -3.75 -8.89
CA ILE A 177 -9.62 -4.31 -9.69
C ILE A 177 -9.38 -5.77 -10.12
N SER A 178 -8.14 -6.28 -10.04
CA SER A 178 -7.87 -7.73 -10.06
C SER A 178 -6.48 -8.06 -9.49
N TRP A 179 -6.39 -9.13 -8.69
CA TRP A 179 -5.11 -9.74 -8.30
C TRP A 179 -4.67 -10.78 -9.34
N LYS A 180 -5.64 -11.51 -9.89
CA LYS A 180 -5.43 -12.58 -10.87
C LYS A 180 -4.85 -12.07 -12.20
N LEU A 181 -5.34 -10.93 -12.71
CA LEU A 181 -4.84 -10.39 -13.97
C LEU A 181 -3.38 -9.91 -13.85
N ALA A 182 -3.00 -9.35 -12.70
CA ALA A 182 -1.64 -8.95 -12.40
C ALA A 182 -0.68 -10.15 -12.20
N GLU A 183 -1.12 -11.19 -11.49
CA GLU A 183 -0.40 -12.47 -11.39
C GLU A 183 -0.07 -13.03 -12.78
N GLN A 184 -1.05 -13.05 -13.69
CA GLN A 184 -0.88 -13.50 -15.08
C GLN A 184 0.06 -12.59 -15.89
N PHE A 185 -0.07 -11.26 -15.72
CA PHE A 185 0.74 -10.25 -16.42
C PHE A 185 2.23 -10.36 -16.05
N VAL A 186 2.54 -10.41 -14.74
CA VAL A 186 3.91 -10.59 -14.24
C VAL A 186 4.47 -11.96 -14.62
N THR A 187 3.66 -13.03 -14.56
CA THR A 187 4.07 -14.38 -15.00
C THR A 187 4.49 -14.38 -16.48
N VAL A 188 3.74 -13.70 -17.35
CA VAL A 188 4.09 -13.54 -18.77
C VAL A 188 5.37 -12.75 -18.94
N ASP A 189 5.61 -11.70 -18.16
CA ASP A 189 6.86 -10.95 -18.24
C ASP A 189 8.09 -11.74 -17.76
N PHE A 190 7.97 -12.60 -16.75
CA PHE A 190 9.05 -13.52 -16.40
C PHE A 190 9.28 -14.60 -17.47
N LEU A 191 8.24 -15.08 -18.15
CA LEU A 191 8.40 -15.92 -19.36
C LEU A 191 9.13 -15.17 -20.49
N ARG A 192 8.80 -13.90 -20.72
CA ARG A 192 9.44 -13.03 -21.73
C ARG A 192 10.90 -12.71 -21.40
N SER A 193 11.26 -12.65 -20.11
CA SER A 193 12.65 -12.40 -19.67
C SER A 193 13.65 -13.51 -20.04
N GLY A 194 13.17 -14.75 -20.28
CA GLY A 194 14.02 -15.90 -20.54
C GLY A 194 14.85 -16.42 -19.35
N LEU A 195 14.68 -15.86 -18.14
CA LEU A 195 15.48 -16.22 -16.95
C LEU A 195 14.95 -17.43 -16.16
N LEU A 196 13.72 -17.87 -16.45
CA LEU A 196 13.09 -19.02 -15.78
C LEU A 196 13.79 -20.34 -16.14
N ASP A 197 13.81 -21.29 -15.20
CA ASP A 197 14.41 -22.60 -15.42
C ASP A 197 13.54 -23.49 -16.34
N PRO A 198 14.01 -23.88 -17.54
CA PRO A 198 13.24 -24.76 -18.42
C PRO A 198 13.08 -26.19 -17.87
N ALA A 199 13.79 -26.58 -16.81
CA ALA A 199 13.58 -27.85 -16.13
C ALA A 199 12.53 -27.78 -15.00
N THR A 200 12.16 -26.57 -14.54
CA THR A 200 11.24 -26.34 -13.43
C THR A 200 10.16 -25.34 -13.85
N PRO A 201 9.14 -25.79 -14.62
CA PRO A 201 8.11 -24.90 -15.17
C PRO A 201 7.26 -24.24 -14.09
N PRO A 202 6.67 -23.06 -14.36
CA PRO A 202 5.77 -22.38 -13.43
C PRO A 202 4.63 -23.28 -12.94
N PHE A 203 4.35 -23.23 -11.64
CA PHE A 203 3.28 -24.00 -10.99
C PHE A 203 2.59 -23.16 -9.93
N THR A 204 1.34 -23.48 -9.60
CA THR A 204 0.61 -22.82 -8.50
C THR A 204 0.78 -23.58 -7.19
N THR A 205 0.84 -22.85 -6.07
CA THR A 205 0.74 -23.44 -4.72
C THR A 205 -0.61 -24.15 -4.50
N ASP A 206 -0.78 -24.84 -3.36
CA ASP A 206 -2.12 -25.04 -2.78
C ASP A 206 -2.81 -23.69 -2.47
N PRO A 207 -4.13 -23.64 -2.22
CA PRO A 207 -4.81 -22.39 -1.85
C PRO A 207 -4.23 -21.80 -0.56
N ILE A 208 -3.68 -20.59 -0.65
CA ILE A 208 -3.08 -19.84 0.47
C ILE A 208 -3.87 -18.60 0.86
N ASN A 209 -4.61 -18.02 -0.09
CA ASN A 209 -5.44 -16.83 0.12
C ASN A 209 -6.89 -17.09 -0.41
N PRO A 210 -7.89 -16.27 -0.03
CA PRO A 210 -9.24 -16.42 -0.55
C PRO A 210 -9.32 -16.13 -2.06
N ALA A 211 -10.07 -16.94 -2.82
CA ALA A 211 -10.24 -16.77 -4.27
C ALA A 211 -10.90 -15.45 -4.71
N ALA A 212 -11.44 -14.66 -3.77
CA ALA A 212 -11.71 -13.24 -3.95
C ALA A 212 -11.28 -12.48 -2.70
N PHE A 213 -10.58 -11.36 -2.87
CA PHE A 213 -10.03 -10.57 -1.76
C PHE A 213 -10.31 -9.08 -1.97
N GLY A 214 -11.20 -8.53 -1.14
CA GLY A 214 -11.74 -7.18 -1.30
C GLY A 214 -12.87 -7.10 -2.34
N THR A 215 -13.45 -5.92 -2.48
CA THR A 215 -14.55 -5.62 -3.42
C THR A 215 -14.36 -4.26 -4.07
N ILE A 216 -14.66 -4.14 -5.36
CA ILE A 216 -14.75 -2.88 -6.09
C ILE A 216 -16.12 -2.24 -5.78
N PRO A 217 -16.21 -1.04 -5.18
CA PRO A 217 -17.48 -0.34 -4.98
C PRO A 217 -18.19 -0.09 -6.31
N ALA A 218 -19.51 -0.25 -6.35
CA ALA A 218 -20.31 -0.13 -7.57
C ALA A 218 -20.06 1.18 -8.35
N VAL A 219 -19.92 2.31 -7.64
CA VAL A 219 -19.62 3.63 -8.24
C VAL A 219 -18.26 3.68 -8.95
N ILE A 220 -17.25 2.97 -8.44
CA ILE A 220 -15.93 2.86 -9.10
C ILE A 220 -16.02 1.84 -10.24
N TYR A 221 -16.68 0.70 -10.02
CA TYR A 221 -16.86 -0.35 -11.03
C TYR A 221 -17.54 0.17 -12.30
N ASN A 222 -18.60 0.96 -12.13
CA ASN A 222 -19.35 1.60 -13.20
C ASN A 222 -18.52 2.69 -13.93
N GLY A 223 -17.45 3.20 -13.32
CA GLY A 223 -16.46 4.05 -13.98
C GLY A 223 -15.43 3.29 -14.85
N ILE A 224 -15.26 1.98 -14.67
CA ILE A 224 -14.28 1.18 -15.42
C ILE A 224 -14.76 1.00 -16.87
N PRO A 225 -13.92 1.22 -17.90
CA PRO A 225 -14.24 0.92 -19.29
C PRO A 225 -14.63 -0.55 -19.51
N ILE A 226 -15.65 -0.82 -20.33
CA ILE A 226 -16.21 -2.17 -20.55
C ILE A 226 -15.14 -3.19 -20.97
N GLY A 227 -14.15 -2.80 -21.78
CA GLY A 227 -13.03 -3.66 -22.15
C GLY A 227 -12.19 -4.12 -20.95
N LEU A 228 -11.94 -3.24 -19.98
CA LEU A 228 -11.24 -3.60 -18.75
C LEU A 228 -12.14 -4.43 -17.81
N ARG A 229 -13.44 -4.15 -17.73
CA ARG A 229 -14.42 -5.01 -17.02
C ARG A 229 -14.38 -6.45 -17.55
N GLN A 230 -14.28 -6.60 -18.87
CA GLN A 230 -14.12 -7.90 -19.53
C GLN A 230 -12.77 -8.56 -19.19
N SER A 231 -11.66 -7.81 -19.23
CA SER A 231 -10.32 -8.33 -18.90
C SER A 231 -10.19 -8.84 -17.46
N ILE A 232 -10.85 -8.21 -16.49
CA ILE A 232 -10.88 -8.69 -15.08
C ILE A 232 -11.93 -9.78 -14.82
N GLY A 233 -12.72 -10.16 -15.83
CA GLY A 233 -13.73 -11.21 -15.76
C GLY A 233 -15.02 -10.82 -15.02
N GLY A 234 -15.33 -9.52 -14.89
CA GLY A 234 -16.50 -9.03 -14.17
C GLY A 234 -17.73 -8.74 -15.04
N PRO A 235 -18.84 -8.27 -14.44
CA PRO A 235 -20.06 -7.91 -15.17
C PRO A 235 -19.83 -6.84 -16.25
N LEU A 236 -20.28 -7.11 -17.48
CA LEU A 236 -20.15 -6.16 -18.59
C LEU A 236 -21.16 -5.00 -18.54
N GLY A 237 -22.22 -5.14 -17.74
CA GLY A 237 -23.22 -4.10 -17.49
C GLY A 237 -22.89 -3.27 -16.24
N GLU A 238 -23.73 -2.28 -15.98
CA GLU A 238 -23.72 -1.52 -14.72
C GLU A 238 -24.17 -2.40 -13.54
N VAL A 239 -23.61 -2.17 -12.36
CA VAL A 239 -23.94 -2.89 -11.12
C VAL A 239 -24.49 -1.96 -10.04
N THR A 240 -25.32 -2.50 -9.15
CA THR A 240 -25.80 -1.85 -7.93
C THR A 240 -24.96 -2.17 -6.70
N ASP A 241 -24.40 -3.37 -6.66
CA ASP A 241 -23.67 -3.94 -5.53
C ASP A 241 -22.16 -3.97 -5.81
N ALA A 242 -21.35 -4.07 -4.75
CA ALA A 242 -19.90 -4.12 -4.88
C ALA A 242 -19.42 -5.44 -5.51
N VAL A 243 -18.50 -5.38 -6.47
CA VAL A 243 -18.01 -6.55 -7.24
C VAL A 243 -16.81 -7.18 -6.52
N PRO A 244 -16.81 -8.48 -6.19
CA PRO A 244 -15.65 -9.14 -5.60
C PRO A 244 -14.40 -9.04 -6.50
N ILE A 245 -13.27 -8.65 -5.93
CA ILE A 245 -11.99 -8.57 -6.67
C ILE A 245 -11.44 -9.98 -6.85
N THR A 246 -11.18 -10.38 -8.09
CA THR A 246 -10.72 -11.73 -8.41
C THR A 246 -9.27 -11.98 -7.97
N SER A 247 -9.09 -13.00 -7.12
CA SER A 247 -7.80 -13.65 -6.88
C SER A 247 -7.75 -14.98 -7.62
N SER A 248 -6.58 -15.61 -7.70
CA SER A 248 -6.49 -17.05 -7.96
C SER A 248 -6.82 -17.86 -6.69
N GLY A 249 -6.54 -17.32 -5.50
CA GLY A 249 -6.51 -18.05 -4.23
C GLY A 249 -5.15 -18.71 -3.94
N HIS A 250 -4.26 -18.70 -4.92
CA HIS A 250 -2.94 -19.35 -4.90
C HIS A 250 -1.84 -18.28 -5.00
N ALA A 251 -0.58 -18.72 -5.06
CA ALA A 251 0.47 -17.97 -5.73
C ALA A 251 1.06 -18.78 -6.89
N THR A 252 1.45 -18.10 -7.96
CA THR A 252 2.27 -18.69 -9.02
C THR A 252 3.74 -18.66 -8.60
N VAL A 253 4.38 -19.84 -8.63
CA VAL A 253 5.79 -20.05 -8.29
C VAL A 253 6.63 -20.03 -9.56
N LEU A 254 7.70 -19.21 -9.54
CA LEU A 254 8.56 -18.89 -10.67
C LEU A 254 10.02 -19.20 -10.33
N THR A 255 10.54 -20.33 -10.81
CA THR A 255 11.92 -20.75 -10.57
C THR A 255 12.88 -20.09 -11.55
N LEU A 256 13.86 -19.36 -11.04
CA LEU A 256 14.87 -18.62 -11.82
C LEU A 256 16.21 -19.36 -11.84
N ARG A 257 16.76 -19.48 -13.04
CA ARG A 257 18.07 -20.08 -13.31
C ARG A 257 19.08 -19.09 -13.92
N GLY A 258 18.59 -18.07 -14.60
CA GLY A 258 19.39 -16.93 -15.03
C GLY A 258 19.25 -15.74 -14.08
N ASP A 259 20.21 -14.84 -14.15
CA ASP A 259 20.13 -13.47 -13.66
C ASP A 259 20.39 -12.49 -14.82
N VAL A 260 20.27 -11.19 -14.55
CA VAL A 260 20.59 -10.12 -15.50
C VAL A 260 21.28 -8.98 -14.78
N ALA A 261 22.36 -8.46 -15.37
CA ALA A 261 23.15 -7.41 -14.76
C ALA A 261 22.33 -6.12 -14.60
N ALA A 262 22.05 -5.74 -13.34
CA ALA A 262 21.31 -4.54 -13.03
C ALA A 262 22.12 -3.27 -13.35
N ALA A 263 21.62 -2.44 -14.26
CA ALA A 263 22.25 -1.17 -14.61
C ALA A 263 22.06 -0.12 -13.50
N PRO A 264 23.09 0.70 -13.19
CA PRO A 264 22.95 1.86 -12.31
C PRO A 264 21.87 2.82 -12.80
N LEU A 265 21.10 3.38 -11.87
CA LEU A 265 20.02 4.33 -12.16
C LEU A 265 20.00 5.45 -11.12
N THR A 266 19.69 6.66 -11.55
CA THR A 266 19.18 7.71 -10.66
C THR A 266 17.92 8.29 -11.31
N ALA A 267 16.81 8.27 -10.59
CA ALA A 267 15.52 8.76 -11.04
C ALA A 267 14.96 9.74 -10.01
N HIS A 268 14.39 10.86 -10.49
CA HIS A 268 13.74 11.88 -9.68
C HIS A 268 12.39 12.24 -10.27
N ARG A 269 11.31 12.18 -9.48
CA ARG A 269 9.95 12.58 -9.88
C ARG A 269 9.47 13.69 -8.96
N ARG A 270 8.87 14.73 -9.55
CA ARG A 270 8.24 15.84 -8.83
C ARG A 270 6.95 16.25 -9.52
N TRP A 271 5.85 16.29 -8.78
CA TRP A 271 4.55 16.75 -9.26
C TRP A 271 3.74 17.40 -8.15
N VAL A 272 2.55 17.91 -8.51
CA VAL A 272 1.61 18.52 -7.55
C VAL A 272 0.23 17.94 -7.81
N GLN A 273 -0.30 17.20 -6.84
CA GLN A 273 -1.70 16.82 -6.83
C GLN A 273 -2.54 18.02 -6.38
N GLN A 274 -3.57 18.36 -7.15
CA GLN A 274 -4.63 19.24 -6.66
C GLN A 274 -5.71 18.38 -6.01
N PHE A 275 -6.01 18.67 -4.75
CA PHE A 275 -7.21 18.16 -4.08
C PHE A 275 -8.36 19.11 -4.40
N ASP A 276 -9.49 18.54 -4.79
CA ASP A 276 -10.76 19.23 -5.03
C ASP A 276 -11.90 18.20 -4.87
N GLN A 277 -12.14 17.76 -3.63
CA GLN A 277 -13.02 16.62 -3.35
C GLN A 277 -13.67 16.65 -1.97
N VAL A 278 -14.79 15.94 -1.81
CA VAL A 278 -15.50 15.74 -0.53
C VAL A 278 -15.15 14.36 0.02
N ILE A 279 -14.54 14.31 1.22
CA ILE A 279 -14.13 13.08 1.90
C ILE A 279 -14.84 12.91 3.26
N PRO A 280 -15.02 11.67 3.76
CA PRO A 280 -15.31 11.44 5.18
C PRO A 280 -14.20 12.05 6.04
N GLN A 281 -14.53 12.65 7.18
CA GLN A 281 -13.53 13.26 8.06
C GLN A 281 -12.59 12.17 8.63
N PRO A 282 -11.29 12.16 8.30
CA PRO A 282 -10.43 10.98 8.49
C PRO A 282 -9.95 10.75 9.93
N PHE A 283 -10.07 11.74 10.81
CA PHE A 283 -9.78 11.63 12.24
C PHE A 283 -10.60 12.66 13.03
N CYS A 284 -10.86 12.39 14.31
CA CYS A 284 -11.63 13.27 15.20
C CYS A 284 -13.05 13.60 14.70
N ALA A 285 -13.64 12.71 13.90
CA ALA A 285 -15.00 12.86 13.38
C ALA A 285 -16.04 12.79 14.53
N PRO A 286 -16.98 13.75 14.63
CA PRO A 286 -18.06 13.70 15.63
C PRO A 286 -19.11 12.62 15.34
N GLY A 287 -19.07 11.97 14.17
CA GLY A 287 -19.96 10.87 13.79
C GLY A 287 -19.73 10.44 12.33
N PRO A 288 -20.43 9.39 11.85
CA PRO A 288 -20.23 8.82 10.51
C PRO A 288 -20.65 9.76 9.36
N ASN A 289 -21.46 10.79 9.66
CA ASN A 289 -21.92 11.77 8.67
C ASN A 289 -21.05 13.05 8.65
N ALA A 290 -19.86 13.03 9.26
CA ALA A 290 -18.92 14.16 9.21
C ALA A 290 -18.09 14.10 7.92
N PHE A 291 -18.29 15.06 7.02
CA PHE A 291 -17.56 15.16 5.76
C PHE A 291 -16.86 16.51 5.63
N LEU A 292 -15.70 16.50 4.97
CA LEU A 292 -14.90 17.68 4.65
C LEU A 292 -14.77 17.82 3.13
N TYR A 293 -15.09 18.99 2.60
CA TYR A 293 -14.62 19.42 1.29
C TYR A 293 -13.18 19.93 1.43
N VAL A 294 -12.27 19.33 0.68
CA VAL A 294 -10.81 19.49 0.80
C VAL A 294 -10.26 20.03 -0.52
N VAL A 295 -9.62 21.20 -0.46
CA VAL A 295 -9.13 21.93 -1.63
C VAL A 295 -7.67 22.36 -1.45
N GLY A 296 -6.82 22.09 -2.43
CA GLY A 296 -5.48 22.69 -2.54
C GLY A 296 -4.35 21.74 -2.95
N PRO A 297 -3.12 22.27 -3.09
CA PRO A 297 -1.99 21.51 -3.58
C PRO A 297 -1.31 20.66 -2.50
N VAL A 298 -1.05 19.39 -2.83
CA VAL A 298 0.00 18.56 -2.23
C VAL A 298 1.13 18.45 -3.26
N THR A 299 2.35 18.83 -2.87
CA THR A 299 3.55 18.56 -3.68
C THR A 299 4.08 17.18 -3.31
N LEU A 300 4.42 16.39 -4.32
CA LEU A 300 5.07 15.08 -4.18
C LEU A 300 6.46 15.18 -4.80
N GLU A 301 7.48 14.77 -4.03
CA GLU A 301 8.91 14.81 -4.33
C GLU A 301 9.49 13.42 -4.06
N GLN A 302 10.30 12.89 -4.97
CA GLN A 302 10.70 11.49 -4.90
C GLN A 302 12.04 11.26 -5.61
N ASP A 303 12.90 10.43 -5.00
CA ASP A 303 14.23 10.04 -5.47
C ASP A 303 14.41 8.51 -5.40
N VAL A 304 15.03 7.91 -6.43
CA VAL A 304 15.49 6.51 -6.46
C VAL A 304 16.93 6.48 -6.96
N GLU A 305 17.78 5.76 -6.24
CA GLU A 305 19.18 5.50 -6.60
C GLU A 305 19.42 3.98 -6.61
N PHE A 306 19.88 3.46 -7.74
CA PHE A 306 20.47 2.13 -7.84
C PHE A 306 21.95 2.27 -8.23
N THR A 307 22.83 1.90 -7.32
CA THR A 307 24.28 2.10 -7.47
C THR A 307 24.97 0.98 -8.24
N SER A 308 26.18 1.23 -8.74
CA SER A 308 27.05 0.18 -9.30
C SER A 308 27.53 -0.86 -8.28
N ALA A 309 27.31 -0.62 -6.98
CA ALA A 309 27.52 -1.59 -5.91
C ALA A 309 26.28 -2.46 -5.63
N GLY A 310 25.22 -2.35 -6.44
CA GLY A 310 23.98 -3.10 -6.23
C GLY A 310 23.15 -2.66 -5.02
N HIS A 311 23.45 -1.50 -4.42
CA HIS A 311 22.59 -0.89 -3.42
C HIS A 311 21.43 -0.17 -4.11
N TYR A 312 20.20 -0.47 -3.68
CA TYR A 312 19.00 0.28 -4.01
C TYR A 312 18.61 1.18 -2.82
N VAL A 313 18.27 2.44 -3.08
CA VAL A 313 17.71 3.38 -2.11
C VAL A 313 16.53 4.11 -2.75
N SER A 314 15.40 4.18 -2.05
CA SER A 314 14.26 5.01 -2.43
C SER A 314 13.92 6.00 -1.31
N GLN A 315 13.52 7.21 -1.69
CA GLN A 315 13.00 8.24 -0.81
C GLN A 315 11.79 8.88 -1.46
N PHE A 316 10.72 9.05 -0.70
CA PHE A 316 9.50 9.73 -1.13
C PHE A 316 9.08 10.75 -0.08
N ARG A 317 8.45 11.84 -0.52
CA ARG A 317 7.92 12.90 0.33
C ARG A 317 6.67 13.52 -0.28
N ALA A 318 5.58 13.54 0.47
CA ALA A 318 4.44 14.41 0.19
C ALA A 318 4.38 15.56 1.19
N ALA A 319 4.05 16.77 0.73
CA ALA A 319 3.85 17.94 1.58
C ALA A 319 2.79 18.88 0.98
N GLY A 320 1.78 19.25 1.77
CA GLY A 320 0.70 20.12 1.31
C GLY A 320 0.10 21.00 2.39
N ARG A 321 -0.52 22.10 1.94
CA ARG A 321 -1.38 22.96 2.75
C ARG A 321 -2.73 23.05 2.04
N LEU A 322 -3.77 22.60 2.73
CA LEU A 322 -5.11 22.44 2.18
C LEU A 322 -6.07 23.36 2.93
N ASN A 323 -7.08 23.85 2.22
CA ASN A 323 -8.27 24.42 2.82
C ASN A 323 -9.27 23.27 3.03
N VAL A 324 -9.93 23.24 4.18
CA VAL A 324 -10.91 22.22 4.53
C VAL A 324 -12.18 22.88 5.05
N THR A 325 -13.33 22.46 4.54
CA THR A 325 -14.64 23.04 4.87
C THR A 325 -15.58 21.92 5.29
N PRO A 326 -16.20 21.94 6.48
CA PRO A 326 -17.25 21.00 6.83
C PRO A 326 -18.40 21.14 5.84
N VAL A 327 -18.90 20.02 5.33
CA VAL A 327 -20.04 19.98 4.39
C VAL A 327 -21.09 18.97 4.80
N ASP A 328 -22.32 19.19 4.37
CA ASP A 328 -23.36 18.17 4.34
C ASP A 328 -23.15 17.28 3.09
N PRO A 329 -22.88 15.97 3.25
CA PRO A 329 -22.63 15.08 2.11
C PRO A 329 -23.85 14.86 1.21
N THR A 330 -25.06 15.22 1.65
CA THR A 330 -26.30 15.05 0.87
C THR A 330 -26.62 16.24 -0.03
N THR A 331 -26.07 17.42 0.25
CA THR A 331 -26.31 18.67 -0.50
C THR A 331 -25.04 19.33 -1.04
N GLY A 332 -23.86 18.85 -0.61
CA GLY A 332 -22.55 19.45 -0.91
C GLY A 332 -22.33 20.83 -0.29
N GLN A 333 -23.29 21.34 0.51
CA GLN A 333 -23.23 22.71 1.03
C GLN A 333 -22.34 22.81 2.27
N PRO A 334 -21.59 23.92 2.45
CA PRO A 334 -20.85 24.20 3.68
C PRO A 334 -21.76 24.18 4.93
N SER A 335 -21.41 23.32 5.88
CA SER A 335 -22.04 23.21 7.20
C SER A 335 -21.24 23.91 8.31
N GLY A 336 -20.06 24.44 7.97
CA GLY A 336 -19.22 25.23 8.88
C GLY A 336 -18.23 26.12 8.11
N ALA A 337 -17.46 26.92 8.85
CA ALA A 337 -16.43 27.78 8.26
C ALA A 337 -15.26 26.96 7.69
N THR A 338 -14.67 27.44 6.60
CA THR A 338 -13.41 26.91 6.06
C THR A 338 -12.25 27.20 7.02
N TYR A 339 -11.41 26.20 7.25
CA TYR A 339 -10.17 26.31 8.03
C TYR A 339 -9.02 25.57 7.29
N GLY A 340 -7.83 25.55 7.87
CA GLY A 340 -6.63 24.99 7.21
C GLY A 340 -6.35 23.54 7.60
N ALA A 341 -5.56 22.86 6.78
CA ALA A 341 -4.94 21.59 7.11
C ALA A 341 -3.51 21.49 6.54
N VAL A 342 -2.68 20.66 7.17
CA VAL A 342 -1.33 20.30 6.74
C VAL A 342 -1.24 18.79 6.58
N VAL A 343 -0.70 18.36 5.45
CA VAL A 343 -0.32 16.97 5.16
C VAL A 343 1.20 16.91 4.99
N LEU A 344 1.82 15.92 5.62
CA LEU A 344 3.23 15.58 5.50
C LEU A 344 3.35 14.06 5.46
N GLU A 345 4.08 13.52 4.48
CA GLU A 345 4.33 12.09 4.35
C GLU A 345 5.78 11.87 3.90
N THR A 346 6.42 10.81 4.37
CA THR A 346 7.79 10.43 3.97
C THR A 346 7.96 8.92 3.96
N HIS A 347 8.47 8.35 2.88
CA HIS A 347 8.88 6.94 2.79
C HIS A 347 10.39 6.84 2.61
N ARG A 348 10.97 5.72 3.06
CA ARG A 348 12.34 5.33 2.74
C ARG A 348 12.45 3.82 2.57
N GLY A 349 12.89 3.37 1.39
CA GLY A 349 13.32 2.00 1.14
C GLY A 349 14.84 1.93 0.99
N MET A 350 15.43 0.79 1.36
CA MET A 350 16.84 0.51 1.09
C MET A 350 17.06 -1.01 1.04
N LEU A 351 17.78 -1.48 0.02
CA LEU A 351 18.18 -2.88 -0.15
C LEU A 351 19.67 -2.94 -0.47
N THR A 352 20.41 -3.67 0.36
CA THR A 352 21.88 -3.82 0.30
C THR A 352 22.25 -5.25 0.67
N ASP A 353 23.52 -5.63 0.50
CA ASP A 353 24.01 -6.95 0.95
C ASP A 353 24.08 -7.07 2.50
N ALA A 354 23.97 -5.95 3.22
CA ALA A 354 23.73 -5.93 4.67
C ALA A 354 22.24 -6.09 5.05
N GLY A 355 21.35 -6.24 4.06
CA GLY A 355 19.93 -6.50 4.22
C GLY A 355 19.01 -5.34 3.80
N THR A 356 17.72 -5.56 4.09
CA THR A 356 16.59 -4.69 3.77
C THR A 356 16.24 -3.74 4.90
N SER A 357 15.87 -2.50 4.58
CA SER A 357 15.11 -1.64 5.49
C SER A 357 13.98 -0.90 4.76
N THR A 358 12.94 -0.57 5.49
CA THR A 358 11.74 0.10 4.98
C THR A 358 11.11 0.92 6.09
N ALA A 359 10.78 2.19 5.82
CA ALA A 359 10.16 3.08 6.80
C ALA A 359 9.10 3.98 6.16
N PHE A 360 8.04 4.25 6.92
CA PHE A 360 6.92 5.10 6.57
C PHE A 360 6.62 6.07 7.72
N PHE A 361 6.24 7.31 7.40
CA PHE A 361 5.66 8.27 8.33
C PHE A 361 4.66 9.17 7.60
N THR A 362 3.46 9.33 8.15
CA THR A 362 2.47 10.34 7.76
C THR A 362 2.03 11.16 8.96
N ARG A 363 1.76 12.44 8.72
CA ARG A 363 1.22 13.39 9.69
C ARG A 363 0.20 14.30 9.04
N ARG A 364 -1.00 14.34 9.62
CA ARG A 364 -2.15 15.10 9.14
C ARG A 364 -2.65 15.98 10.28
N ILE A 365 -2.72 17.29 10.08
CA ILE A 365 -3.01 18.29 11.14
C ILE A 365 -4.09 19.24 10.61
N THR A 366 -5.14 19.48 11.39
CA THR A 366 -6.11 20.57 11.12
C THR A 366 -5.72 21.83 11.90
N LEU A 367 -5.97 23.01 11.33
CA LEU A 367 -5.50 24.32 11.80
C LEU A 367 -6.59 25.40 11.65
N PRO A 368 -6.70 26.38 12.55
CA PRO A 368 -5.94 26.56 13.79
C PRO A 368 -6.35 25.54 14.87
N PRO A 369 -5.66 25.50 16.03
CA PRO A 369 -6.05 24.66 17.17
C PRO A 369 -7.47 24.89 17.73
N SER A 370 -8.12 25.99 17.34
CA SER A 370 -9.51 26.33 17.67
C SER A 370 -10.53 25.96 16.56
N ALA A 371 -10.12 25.22 15.53
CA ALA A 371 -11.04 24.71 14.52
C ALA A 371 -12.01 23.66 15.13
N PRO A 372 -13.29 23.60 14.68
CA PRO A 372 -14.28 22.67 15.26
C PRO A 372 -13.90 21.18 15.18
N SER A 373 -13.06 20.83 14.21
CA SER A 373 -12.47 19.49 14.03
C SER A 373 -10.94 19.53 14.17
N HIS A 374 -10.42 20.31 15.12
CA HIS A 374 -8.98 20.32 15.41
C HIS A 374 -8.50 18.93 15.87
N GLY A 375 -7.42 18.46 15.23
CA GLY A 375 -6.67 17.32 15.70
C GLY A 375 -5.37 17.11 14.94
N THR A 376 -4.62 16.11 15.39
CA THR A 376 -3.43 15.58 14.72
C THR A 376 -3.56 14.07 14.62
N PHE A 377 -3.40 13.54 13.42
CA PHE A 377 -3.11 12.13 13.16
C PHE A 377 -1.62 11.97 12.82
N GLU A 378 -0.97 11.02 13.47
CA GLU A 378 0.41 10.59 13.20
C GLU A 378 0.41 9.06 13.08
N PHE A 379 0.85 8.52 11.95
CA PHE A 379 1.14 7.08 11.81
C PHE A 379 2.53 6.88 11.21
N ALA A 380 3.27 5.93 11.76
CA ALA A 380 4.57 5.53 11.26
C ALA A 380 4.85 4.07 11.58
N PHE A 381 5.61 3.43 10.69
CA PHE A 381 6.24 2.15 10.99
C PHE A 381 7.62 2.07 10.33
N ALA A 382 8.45 1.15 10.83
CA ALA A 382 9.71 0.79 10.22
C ALA A 382 10.01 -0.70 10.42
N VAL A 383 10.73 -1.26 9.44
CA VAL A 383 11.41 -2.55 9.51
C VAL A 383 12.88 -2.30 9.19
N ASP A 384 13.76 -2.54 10.17
CA ASP A 384 15.22 -2.52 9.98
C ASP A 384 15.74 -3.96 9.70
N PRO A 385 16.98 -4.13 9.22
CA PRO A 385 17.54 -5.46 8.94
C PRO A 385 17.47 -6.41 10.15
N GLY A 386 17.18 -7.68 9.89
CA GLY A 386 16.93 -8.68 10.94
C GLY A 386 15.51 -8.62 11.54
N GLY A 387 14.56 -7.98 10.85
CA GLY A 387 13.14 -7.97 11.23
C GLY A 387 12.83 -7.10 12.46
N ILE A 388 13.70 -6.13 12.77
CA ILE A 388 13.50 -5.22 13.90
C ILE A 388 12.41 -4.22 13.52
N THR A 389 11.25 -4.36 14.15
CA THR A 389 10.04 -3.59 13.85
C THR A 389 9.81 -2.46 14.83
N ARG A 390 9.21 -1.38 14.33
CA ARG A 390 8.77 -0.22 15.13
C ARG A 390 7.44 0.27 14.54
N ALA A 391 6.45 0.57 15.36
CA ALA A 391 5.22 1.22 14.92
C ALA A 391 4.71 2.23 15.96
N THR A 392 4.10 3.31 15.48
CA THR A 392 3.39 4.29 16.28
C THR A 392 2.18 4.79 15.52
N ALA A 393 0.99 4.67 16.11
CA ALA A 393 -0.22 5.37 15.66
C ALA A 393 -0.69 6.28 16.80
N SER A 394 -1.05 7.53 16.49
CA SER A 394 -1.76 8.40 17.44
C SER A 394 -2.76 9.31 16.73
N VAL A 395 -3.95 9.40 17.32
CA VAL A 395 -4.93 10.46 17.03
C VAL A 395 -5.03 11.31 18.29
N ARG A 396 -4.91 12.63 18.14
CA ARG A 396 -5.11 13.61 19.21
C ARG A 396 -6.17 14.59 18.73
N CYS A 397 -7.32 14.61 19.40
CA CYS A 397 -8.39 15.56 19.12
C CYS A 397 -8.28 16.76 20.07
N GLY A 398 -8.65 17.93 19.58
CA GLY A 398 -8.68 19.15 20.38
C GLY A 398 -9.81 19.17 21.41
N SER A 399 -9.65 20.07 22.38
CA SER A 399 -10.67 20.59 23.28
C SER A 399 -10.53 22.10 23.33
#